data_AF-A0A2D6URZ0-F1
#
_entry.id   AF-A0A2D6URZ0-F1
#
_cell.length_a   1.000
_cell.length_b   1.000
_cell.length_c   1.000
_cell.angle_alpha   90.00
_cell.angle_beta   90.00
_cell.angle_gamma   90.00
#
_symmetry.space_group_name_H-M   'P 1'
#
loop_
_entity.id
_entity.type
_entity.pdbx_description
1 polymer ?
#
loop_
_entity_poly.entity_id
_entity_poly.type
_entity_poly.pdbx_seq_one_letter_code
_entity_poly.pdbx_strand_id
1 'polypeptide(L)'
;MGSEAWARYGMNKARGIVQKQARFDAGEAEGREAALAAEAGADREVLQRAATGAAWREAEAATDAARGEAERLVGLVELQTPRRTMPWSAFTCALLFALLAWLSPSTIITLLSMLGGVVLLLFTVYSFRQPMRLPPISREQRDAILQQAQAAARNAGFKAAWVAGWVQGWEKGWKERD
;
A
#
# COMPACT_ATOMS: atom_id res chain seq x y z
N MET A 1 0.25 1.65 24.78
CA MET A 1 -1.16 1.58 24.33
C MET A 1 -1.99 1.05 25.48
N GLY A 2 -3.06 1.75 25.88
CA GLY A 2 -3.87 1.38 27.06
C GLY A 2 -4.80 0.19 26.82
N SER A 3 -5.29 -0.43 27.89
CA SER A 3 -6.26 -1.55 27.88
C SER A 3 -7.51 -1.27 27.06
N GLU A 4 -7.98 -0.02 27.06
CA GLU A 4 -9.14 0.44 26.30
C GLU A 4 -8.94 0.35 24.77
N ALA A 5 -7.73 0.67 24.28
CA ALA A 5 -7.42 0.59 22.85
C ALA A 5 -7.44 -0.86 22.35
N TRP A 6 -6.96 -1.80 23.16
CA TRP A 6 -7.03 -3.23 22.88
C TRP A 6 -8.46 -3.77 22.89
N ALA A 7 -9.27 -3.36 23.87
CA ALA A 7 -10.69 -3.73 23.91
C ALA A 7 -11.44 -3.25 22.66
N ARG A 8 -11.21 -1.98 22.26
CA ARG A 8 -11.82 -1.40 21.05
C ARG A 8 -11.38 -2.12 19.78
N TYR A 9 -10.10 -2.46 19.66
CA TYR A 9 -9.59 -3.28 18.56
C TYR A 9 -10.29 -4.65 18.51
N GLY A 10 -10.39 -5.34 19.65
CA GLY A 10 -11.05 -6.64 19.76
C GLY A 10 -12.52 -6.59 19.32
N MET A 11 -13.28 -5.58 19.77
CA MET A 11 -14.67 -5.39 19.37
C MET A 11 -14.81 -5.11 17.86
N ASN A 12 -13.96 -4.25 17.31
CA ASN A 12 -13.99 -3.95 15.87
C ASN A 12 -13.63 -5.18 15.02
N LYS A 13 -12.69 -6.01 15.49
CA LYS A 13 -12.33 -7.27 14.84
C LYS A 13 -13.50 -8.26 14.87
N ALA A 14 -14.13 -8.46 16.03
CA ALA A 14 -15.28 -9.34 16.18
C ALA A 14 -16.44 -8.89 15.27
N ARG A 15 -16.72 -7.58 15.22
CA ARG A 15 -17.74 -7.01 14.31
C ARG A 15 -17.41 -7.29 12.85
N GLY A 16 -16.15 -7.13 12.44
CA GLY A 16 -15.72 -7.42 11.09
C GLY A 16 -15.90 -8.89 10.70
N ILE A 17 -15.66 -9.82 11.62
CA ILE A 17 -15.89 -11.26 11.42
C ILE A 17 -17.38 -11.53 11.21
N VAL A 18 -18.24 -11.01 12.09
CA VAL A 18 -19.70 -11.16 11.99
C VAL A 18 -20.23 -10.60 10.67
N GLN A 19 -19.78 -9.41 10.28
CA GLN A 19 -20.18 -8.80 9.00
C GLN A 19 -19.71 -9.64 7.81
N LYS A 20 -18.49 -10.19 7.85
CA LYS A 20 -17.98 -11.05 6.78
C LYS A 20 -18.78 -12.36 6.67
N GLN A 21 -19.15 -12.95 7.81
CA GLN A 21 -20.00 -14.15 7.82
C GLN A 21 -21.39 -13.84 7.26
N ALA A 22 -22.01 -12.73 7.68
CA ALA A 22 -23.31 -12.33 7.14
C ALA A 22 -23.29 -12.11 5.62
N ARG A 23 -22.18 -11.58 5.08
CA ARG A 23 -22.00 -11.43 3.62
C ARG A 23 -21.90 -12.78 2.92
N PHE A 24 -21.17 -13.72 3.52
CA PHE A 24 -21.07 -15.08 3.03
C PHE A 24 -22.44 -15.78 3.05
N ASP A 25 -23.17 -15.74 4.16
CA ASP A 25 -24.47 -16.38 4.31
C ASP A 25 -25.50 -15.80 3.32
N ALA A 26 -25.47 -14.49 3.10
CA ALA A 26 -26.30 -13.83 2.09
C ALA A 26 -25.98 -14.33 0.68
N GLY A 27 -24.69 -14.39 0.33
CA GLY A 27 -24.26 -14.97 -0.94
C GLY A 27 -24.75 -16.40 -1.10
N GLU A 28 -24.58 -17.23 -0.06
CA GLU A 28 -25.03 -18.63 -0.07
C GLU A 28 -26.53 -18.78 -0.32
N ALA A 29 -27.36 -17.96 0.33
CA ALA A 29 -28.80 -17.98 0.09
C ALA A 29 -29.13 -17.62 -1.37
N GLU A 30 -28.54 -16.53 -1.88
CA GLU A 30 -28.76 -16.05 -3.25
C GLU A 30 -28.28 -17.07 -4.31
N GLY A 31 -27.14 -17.70 -4.08
CA GLY A 31 -26.60 -18.71 -4.99
C GLY A 31 -27.48 -19.97 -5.04
N ARG A 32 -28.00 -20.39 -3.88
CA ARG A 32 -28.92 -21.53 -3.79
C ARG A 32 -30.23 -21.24 -4.51
N GLU A 33 -30.81 -20.07 -4.28
CA GLU A 33 -32.03 -19.63 -4.97
C GLU A 33 -31.85 -19.60 -6.49
N ALA A 34 -30.72 -19.05 -6.96
CA ALA A 34 -30.40 -19.01 -8.38
C ALA A 34 -30.29 -20.42 -9.00
N ALA A 35 -29.71 -21.39 -8.28
CA ALA A 35 -29.58 -22.77 -8.75
C ALA A 35 -30.94 -23.47 -8.87
N LEU A 36 -31.83 -23.25 -7.89
CA LEU A 36 -33.19 -23.79 -7.89
C LEU A 36 -34.05 -23.16 -9.00
N ALA A 37 -33.82 -21.89 -9.33
CA ALA A 37 -34.54 -21.17 -10.39
C ALA A 37 -34.02 -21.48 -11.81
N ALA A 38 -32.83 -22.07 -11.96
CA ALA A 38 -32.25 -22.34 -13.27
C ALA A 38 -33.04 -23.40 -14.05
N GLU A 39 -33.19 -23.22 -15.36
CA GLU A 39 -33.93 -24.16 -16.22
C GLU A 39 -33.28 -25.56 -16.28
N ALA A 40 -34.09 -26.58 -16.51
CA ALA A 40 -33.61 -27.96 -16.65
C ALA A 40 -32.83 -28.11 -17.96
N GLY A 41 -31.61 -28.69 -17.90
CA GLY A 41 -30.74 -28.86 -19.07
C GLY A 41 -29.85 -27.66 -19.41
N ALA A 42 -29.91 -26.56 -18.66
CA ALA A 42 -29.02 -25.43 -18.83
C ALA A 42 -27.58 -25.74 -18.37
N ASP A 43 -26.58 -25.18 -19.07
CA ASP A 43 -25.17 -25.32 -18.70
C ASP A 43 -24.88 -24.59 -17.38
N ARG A 44 -24.65 -25.39 -16.34
CA ARG A 44 -24.41 -24.93 -14.98
C ARG A 44 -23.20 -23.99 -14.87
N GLU A 45 -22.10 -24.26 -15.57
CA GLU A 45 -20.89 -23.45 -15.48
C GLU A 45 -21.07 -22.10 -16.18
N VAL A 46 -21.76 -22.09 -17.32
CA VAL A 46 -22.07 -20.86 -18.06
C VAL A 46 -22.99 -19.96 -17.23
N LEU A 47 -24.04 -20.51 -16.62
CA LEU A 47 -24.94 -19.75 -15.76
C LEU A 47 -24.25 -19.21 -14.51
N GLN A 48 -23.41 -20.02 -13.86
CA GLN A 48 -22.62 -19.59 -12.71
C GLN A 48 -21.68 -18.44 -13.06
N ARG A 49 -20.97 -18.53 -14.19
CA ARG A 49 -20.05 -17.49 -14.65
C ARG A 49 -20.79 -16.21 -15.01
N ALA A 50 -21.97 -16.32 -15.63
CA ALA A 50 -22.81 -15.16 -15.95
C ALA A 50 -23.32 -14.47 -14.67
N ALA A 51 -23.81 -15.24 -13.70
CA ALA A 51 -24.37 -14.72 -12.45
C ALA A 51 -23.31 -14.07 -11.55
N THR A 52 -22.12 -14.68 -11.45
CA THR A 52 -21.04 -14.17 -10.57
C THR A 52 -20.08 -13.23 -11.26
N GLY A 53 -20.06 -13.14 -12.60
CA GLY A 53 -19.06 -12.38 -13.34
C GLY A 53 -19.04 -10.88 -13.03
N ALA A 54 -20.21 -10.26 -12.82
CA ALA A 54 -20.28 -8.86 -12.38
C ALA A 54 -19.71 -8.70 -10.96
N ALA A 55 -20.07 -9.60 -10.04
CA ALA A 55 -19.61 -9.57 -8.66
C ALA A 55 -18.11 -9.83 -8.52
N TRP A 56 -17.53 -10.71 -9.34
CA TRP A 56 -16.08 -10.92 -9.41
C TRP A 56 -15.34 -9.68 -9.87
N ARG A 57 -15.79 -9.02 -10.94
CA ARG A 57 -15.20 -7.76 -11.41
C ARG A 57 -15.29 -6.66 -10.34
N GLU A 58 -16.40 -6.63 -9.62
CA GLU A 58 -16.57 -5.70 -8.51
C GLU A 58 -15.66 -5.99 -7.31
N ALA A 59 -15.38 -7.27 -7.03
CA ALA A 59 -14.44 -7.69 -6.00
C ALA A 59 -12.99 -7.40 -6.41
N GLU A 60 -12.64 -7.63 -7.67
CA GLU A 60 -11.36 -7.26 -8.27
C GLU A 60 -11.15 -5.74 -8.20
N ALA A 61 -12.12 -4.94 -8.66
CA ALA A 61 -12.05 -3.49 -8.58
C ALA A 61 -11.89 -2.98 -7.14
N ALA A 62 -12.55 -3.60 -6.17
CA ALA A 62 -12.38 -3.27 -4.76
C ALA A 62 -10.98 -3.65 -4.23
N THR A 63 -10.42 -4.76 -4.71
CA THR A 63 -9.06 -5.22 -4.37
C THR A 63 -8.01 -4.29 -4.97
N ASP A 64 -8.18 -3.88 -6.22
CA ASP A 64 -7.30 -2.92 -6.90
C ASP A 64 -7.35 -1.56 -6.22
N ALA A 65 -8.54 -1.09 -5.81
CA ALA A 65 -8.67 0.12 -5.01
C ALA A 65 -7.91 0.00 -3.68
N ALA A 66 -8.03 -1.14 -2.98
CA ALA A 66 -7.29 -1.37 -1.74
C ALA A 66 -5.77 -1.38 -1.97
N ARG A 67 -5.31 -1.97 -3.08
CA ARG A 67 -3.91 -1.98 -3.49
C ARG A 67 -3.40 -0.57 -3.80
N GLY A 68 -4.17 0.23 -4.55
CA GLY A 68 -3.80 1.60 -4.87
C GLY A 68 -3.62 2.48 -3.63
N GLU A 69 -4.46 2.32 -2.62
CA GLU A 69 -4.30 3.02 -1.33
C GLU A 69 -3.09 2.52 -0.53
N ALA A 70 -2.79 1.21 -0.58
CA ALA A 70 -1.58 0.67 0.03
C ALA A 70 -0.30 1.18 -0.66
N GLU A 71 -0.28 1.24 -1.98
CA GLU A 71 0.83 1.80 -2.76
C GLU A 71 0.99 3.30 -2.48
N ARG A 72 -0.12 4.03 -2.33
CA ARG A 72 -0.11 5.43 -1.89
C ARG A 72 0.59 5.58 -0.53
N LEU A 73 0.23 4.74 0.46
CA LEU A 73 0.87 4.73 1.77
C LEU A 73 2.38 4.43 1.70
N VAL A 74 2.79 3.45 0.90
CA VAL A 74 4.20 3.12 0.68
C VAL A 74 4.94 4.31 0.08
N GLY A 75 4.38 4.94 -0.96
CA GLY A 75 4.96 6.15 -1.56
C GLY A 75 5.11 7.30 -0.56
N LEU A 76 4.17 7.45 0.38
CA LEU A 76 4.30 8.44 1.45
C LEU A 76 5.45 8.13 2.41
N VAL A 77 5.64 6.86 2.77
CA VAL A 77 6.74 6.43 3.64
C VAL A 77 8.08 6.64 2.95
N GLU A 78 8.19 6.28 1.67
CA GLU A 78 9.41 6.46 0.87
C GLU A 78 9.77 7.93 0.64
N LEU A 79 8.78 8.82 0.51
CA LEU A 79 8.99 10.27 0.44
C LEU A 79 9.48 10.85 1.78
N GLN A 80 9.12 10.22 2.90
CA GLN A 80 9.49 10.68 4.24
C GLN A 80 10.82 10.12 4.74
N THR A 81 11.28 8.98 4.25
CA THR A 81 12.61 8.47 4.59
C THR A 81 13.66 9.36 3.93
N PRO A 82 14.47 10.10 4.69
CA PRO A 82 15.63 10.74 4.10
C PRO A 82 16.44 9.61 3.49
N ARG A 83 16.61 9.61 2.16
CA ARG A 83 17.63 8.81 1.51
C ARG A 83 18.90 9.12 2.28
N ARG A 84 19.36 8.15 3.06
CA ARG A 84 20.58 8.25 3.85
C ARG A 84 21.69 8.30 2.81
N THR A 85 21.91 9.48 2.25
CA THR A 85 23.08 9.76 1.45
C THR A 85 24.22 9.60 2.44
N MET A 86 24.82 8.43 2.41
CA MET A 86 26.08 8.16 3.09
C MET A 86 26.97 9.39 2.81
N PRO A 87 27.60 10.01 3.82
CA PRO A 87 28.28 11.28 3.65
C PRO A 87 29.62 11.00 2.96
N TRP A 88 29.54 10.59 1.69
CA TRP A 88 30.66 10.41 0.80
C TRP A 88 31.46 11.72 0.73
N SER A 89 30.79 12.87 0.86
CA SER A 89 31.43 14.17 1.04
C SER A 89 32.36 14.22 2.26
N ALA A 90 31.93 13.73 3.43
CA ALA A 90 32.74 13.70 4.63
C ALA A 90 33.93 12.73 4.50
N PHE A 91 33.72 11.57 3.88
CA PHE A 91 34.80 10.63 3.56
C PHE A 91 35.80 11.20 2.56
N THR A 92 35.33 11.86 1.49
CA THR A 92 36.21 12.50 0.51
C THR A 92 36.97 13.66 1.13
N CYS A 93 36.33 14.47 1.99
CA CYS A 93 37.02 15.55 2.70
C CYS A 93 38.10 15.00 3.63
N ALA A 94 37.79 13.97 4.42
CA ALA A 94 38.76 13.35 5.33
C ALA A 94 39.97 12.76 4.57
N LEU A 95 39.74 12.09 3.44
CA LEU A 95 40.81 11.56 2.59
C LEU A 95 41.67 12.68 1.98
N LEU A 96 41.04 13.78 1.56
CA LEU A 96 41.73 14.93 0.96
C LEU A 96 42.59 15.68 2.00
N PHE A 97 42.08 15.85 3.24
CA PHE A 97 42.87 16.38 4.35
C PHE A 97 44.04 15.47 4.75
N ALA A 98 43.85 14.15 4.73
CA ALA A 98 44.92 13.19 4.99
C ALA A 98 46.03 13.25 3.93
N LEU A 99 45.68 13.46 2.65
CA LEU A 99 46.66 13.63 1.57
C LEU A 99 47.40 14.97 1.65
N LEU A 100 46.70 16.05 2.04
CA LEU A 100 47.29 17.38 2.24
C LEU A 100 48.30 17.41 3.39
N ALA A 101 48.16 16.55 4.39
CA ALA A 101 49.08 16.47 5.54
C ALA A 101 50.52 16.05 5.17
N TRP A 102 50.72 15.48 3.97
CA TRP A 102 52.04 15.06 3.46
C TRP A 102 52.67 16.06 2.49
N LEU A 103 52.01 17.19 2.22
CA LEU A 103 52.47 18.21 1.26
C LEU A 103 53.15 19.39 1.98
N SER A 104 54.12 20.02 1.30
CA SER A 104 54.81 21.21 1.81
C SER A 104 53.87 22.43 1.88
N PRO A 105 54.00 23.32 2.88
CA PRO A 105 53.09 24.47 3.07
C PRO A 105 52.94 25.38 1.84
N SER A 106 54.02 25.57 1.07
CA SER A 106 54.02 26.38 -0.15
C SER A 106 53.16 25.76 -1.28
N THR A 107 53.12 24.43 -1.36
CA THR A 107 52.31 23.70 -2.33
C THR A 107 50.82 23.77 -1.99
N ILE A 108 50.49 23.77 -0.69
CA ILE A 108 49.11 23.87 -0.18
C ILE A 108 48.48 25.22 -0.55
N ILE A 109 49.21 26.32 -0.35
CA ILE A 109 48.73 27.69 -0.61
C ILE A 109 48.45 27.89 -2.11
N THR A 110 49.31 27.37 -2.98
CA THR A 110 49.16 27.47 -4.44
C THR A 110 47.92 26.70 -4.93
N LEU A 111 47.68 25.52 -4.36
CA LEU A 111 46.54 24.66 -4.72
C LEU A 111 45.20 25.28 -4.26
N LEU A 112 45.17 25.86 -3.06
CA LEU A 112 43.98 26.53 -2.50
C LEU A 112 43.56 27.75 -3.34
N SER A 113 44.52 28.55 -3.82
CA SER A 113 44.25 29.70 -4.69
C SER A 113 43.65 29.30 -6.05
N MET A 114 44.05 28.14 -6.59
CA MET A 114 43.47 27.60 -7.83
C MET A 114 42.09 26.95 -7.63
N LEU A 115 41.84 26.36 -6.46
CA LEU A 115 40.60 25.63 -6.16
C LEU A 115 39.46 26.49 -5.61
N GLY A 116 39.72 27.75 -5.21
CA GLY A 116 38.70 28.65 -4.66
C GLY A 116 37.46 28.82 -5.55
N GLY A 117 37.64 28.89 -6.87
CA GLY A 117 36.53 28.95 -7.83
C GLY A 117 35.72 27.64 -7.90
N VAL A 118 36.37 26.49 -7.77
CA VAL A 118 35.73 25.17 -7.80
C VAL A 118 34.94 24.92 -6.52
N VAL A 119 35.45 25.34 -5.36
CA VAL A 119 34.74 25.25 -4.08
C VAL A 119 33.47 26.11 -4.10
N LEU A 120 33.54 27.33 -4.66
CA LEU A 120 32.38 28.21 -4.79
C LEU A 120 31.33 27.63 -5.75
N LEU A 121 31.77 27.04 -6.88
CA LEU A 121 30.91 26.36 -7.86
C LEU A 121 30.24 25.12 -7.25
N LEU A 122 31.00 24.29 -6.54
CA LEU A 122 30.45 23.12 -5.84
C LEU A 122 29.49 23.54 -4.74
N PHE A 123 29.77 24.62 -3.99
CA PHE A 123 28.86 25.15 -2.98
C PHE A 123 27.55 25.65 -3.60
N THR A 124 27.60 26.34 -4.75
CA THR A 124 26.38 26.79 -5.46
C THR A 124 25.60 25.62 -6.05
N VAL A 125 26.26 24.66 -6.70
CA VAL A 125 25.62 23.45 -7.21
C VAL A 125 25.02 22.62 -6.07
N TYR A 126 25.70 22.49 -4.93
CA TYR A 126 25.23 21.73 -3.77
C TYR A 126 24.09 22.46 -3.02
N SER A 127 24.14 23.79 -2.95
CA SER A 127 23.07 24.61 -2.36
C SER A 127 21.80 24.59 -3.21
N PHE A 128 21.95 24.60 -4.55
CA PHE A 128 20.82 24.47 -5.48
C PHE A 128 20.26 23.05 -5.53
N ARG A 129 21.06 22.04 -5.16
CA ARG A 129 20.65 20.64 -5.00
C ARG A 129 20.13 20.28 -3.62
N GLN A 130 20.01 21.23 -2.68
CA GLN A 130 19.24 20.98 -1.46
C GLN A 130 17.85 20.53 -1.91
N PRO A 131 17.47 19.27 -1.66
CA PRO A 131 16.17 18.80 -2.09
C PRO A 131 15.16 19.71 -1.41
N MET A 132 14.35 20.42 -2.20
CA MET A 132 13.14 21.09 -1.73
C MET A 132 12.47 20.14 -0.76
N ARG A 133 12.58 20.42 0.54
CA ARG A 133 11.99 19.59 1.59
C ARG A 133 10.49 19.78 1.42
N LEU A 134 9.87 18.90 0.63
CA LEU A 134 8.43 18.76 0.58
C LEU A 134 7.94 18.70 2.03
N PRO A 135 6.92 19.50 2.40
CA PRO A 135 6.45 19.53 3.77
C PRO A 135 6.09 18.10 4.19
N PRO A 136 6.54 17.65 5.38
CA PRO A 136 6.23 16.32 5.85
C PRO A 136 4.71 16.17 5.97
N ILE A 137 4.15 15.13 5.35
CA ILE A 137 2.73 14.82 5.46
C ILE A 137 2.31 14.78 6.93
N SER A 138 1.20 15.47 7.23
CA SER A 138 0.68 15.57 8.60
C SER A 138 0.29 14.19 9.15
N ARG A 139 0.20 14.07 10.48
CA ARG A 139 -0.30 12.82 11.10
C ARG A 139 -1.73 12.53 10.66
N GLU A 140 -2.58 13.56 10.66
CA GLU A 140 -3.97 13.47 10.23
C GLU A 140 -4.12 12.96 8.80
N GLN A 141 -3.31 13.45 7.86
CA GLN A 141 -3.36 13.01 6.47
C GLN A 141 -2.89 11.56 6.32
N ARG A 142 -1.89 11.10 7.10
CA ARG A 142 -1.50 9.69 7.14
C ARG A 142 -2.60 8.80 7.71
N ASP A 143 -3.22 9.24 8.80
CA ASP A 143 -4.31 8.49 9.46
C ASP A 143 -5.54 8.37 8.54
N ALA A 144 -5.88 9.43 7.80
CA ALA A 144 -6.95 9.41 6.81
C ALA A 144 -6.71 8.38 5.70
N ILE A 145 -5.50 8.34 5.14
CA ILE A 145 -5.15 7.37 4.09
C ILE A 145 -5.11 5.95 4.65
N LEU A 146 -4.62 5.76 5.88
CA LEU A 146 -4.67 4.45 6.56
C LEU A 146 -6.10 3.98 6.76
N GLN A 147 -7.02 4.86 7.17
CA GLN A 147 -8.43 4.54 7.30
C GLN A 147 -9.07 4.19 5.95
N GLN A 148 -8.74 4.94 4.90
CA GLN A 148 -9.24 4.70 3.55
C GLN A 148 -8.75 3.35 3.01
N ALA A 149 -7.46 3.03 3.17
CA ALA A 149 -6.89 1.74 2.81
C ALA A 149 -7.57 0.58 3.57
N GLN A 150 -7.79 0.73 4.88
CA GLN A 150 -8.50 -0.27 5.68
C GLN A 150 -9.96 -0.45 5.25
N ALA A 151 -10.66 0.63 4.90
CA ALA A 151 -12.03 0.58 4.42
C ALA A 151 -12.11 -0.13 3.06
N ALA A 152 -11.21 0.20 2.13
CA ALA A 152 -11.12 -0.47 0.83
C ALA A 152 -10.83 -1.97 0.98
N ALA A 153 -9.86 -2.34 1.81
CA ALA A 153 -9.53 -3.74 2.08
C ALA A 153 -10.70 -4.51 2.72
N ARG A 154 -11.45 -3.90 3.66
CA ARG A 154 -12.65 -4.52 4.24
C ARG A 154 -13.73 -4.73 3.19
N ASN A 155 -13.98 -3.73 2.35
CA ASN A 155 -14.98 -3.83 1.29
C ASN A 155 -14.64 -4.95 0.30
N ALA A 156 -13.38 -5.03 -0.13
CA ALA A 156 -12.89 -6.13 -0.97
C ALA A 156 -13.13 -7.50 -0.28
N GLY A 157 -12.79 -7.61 1.01
CA GLY A 157 -13.01 -8.83 1.78
C GLY A 157 -14.49 -9.22 1.94
N PHE A 158 -15.41 -8.24 2.01
CA PHE A 158 -16.85 -8.50 2.05
C PHE A 158 -17.41 -8.96 0.71
N LYS A 159 -16.98 -8.35 -0.39
CA LYS A 159 -17.39 -8.79 -1.74
C LYS A 159 -16.87 -10.20 -2.03
N ALA A 160 -15.61 -10.48 -1.72
CA ALA A 160 -15.04 -11.81 -1.86
C ALA A 160 -15.78 -12.86 -1.00
N ALA A 161 -16.17 -12.50 0.23
CA ALA A 161 -16.94 -13.40 1.09
C ALA A 161 -18.32 -13.72 0.51
N TRP A 162 -19.02 -12.70 0.00
CA TRP A 162 -20.31 -12.90 -0.66
C TRP A 162 -20.18 -13.80 -1.89
N VAL A 163 -19.19 -13.56 -2.76
CA VAL A 163 -19.00 -14.39 -3.97
C VAL A 163 -18.68 -15.84 -3.60
N ALA A 164 -17.85 -16.07 -2.59
CA ALA A 164 -17.55 -17.41 -2.09
C ALA A 164 -18.80 -18.12 -1.56
N GLY A 165 -19.62 -17.41 -0.77
CA GLY A 165 -20.91 -17.90 -0.30
C GLY A 165 -21.82 -18.28 -1.45
N TRP A 166 -21.96 -17.39 -2.44
CA TRP A 166 -22.79 -17.62 -3.62
C TRP A 166 -22.41 -18.88 -4.38
N VAL A 167 -21.12 -19.09 -4.64
CA VAL A 167 -20.66 -20.32 -5.31
C VAL A 167 -21.03 -21.56 -4.51
N GLN A 168 -20.86 -21.55 -3.19
CA GLN A 168 -21.24 -22.67 -2.34
C GLN A 168 -22.76 -22.90 -2.32
N GLY A 169 -23.54 -21.82 -2.25
CA GLY A 169 -25.00 -21.87 -2.31
C GLY A 169 -25.49 -22.48 -3.60
N TRP A 170 -24.93 -22.05 -4.73
CA TRP A 170 -25.19 -22.59 -6.05
C TRP A 170 -24.92 -24.09 -6.08
N GLU A 171 -23.76 -24.54 -5.61
CA GLU A 171 -23.43 -25.97 -5.56
C GLU A 171 -24.42 -26.79 -4.73
N LYS A 172 -24.91 -26.24 -3.61
CA LYS A 172 -25.92 -26.89 -2.78
C LYS A 172 -27.28 -26.97 -3.48
N GLY A 173 -27.73 -25.86 -4.07
CA GLY A 173 -29.03 -25.81 -4.76
C GLY A 173 -29.12 -26.78 -5.94
N TRP A 174 -28.03 -26.98 -6.69
CA TRP A 174 -28.00 -28.00 -7.74
C TRP A 174 -28.11 -29.43 -7.21
N LYS A 175 -27.43 -29.75 -6.09
CA LYS A 175 -27.53 -31.07 -5.45
C LYS A 175 -28.91 -31.36 -4.85
N GLU A 176 -29.70 -30.34 -4.57
CA GLU A 176 -31.08 -30.48 -4.10
C GLU A 176 -32.08 -30.70 -5.23
N ARG A 177 -31.68 -30.33 -6.45
CA ARG A 177 -32.51 -30.40 -7.64
C ARG A 177 -32.36 -31.73 -8.37
N ASP A 178 -31.16 -32.29 -8.36
CA ASP A 178 -30.81 -33.61 -8.90
C ASP A 178 -31.10 -34.73 -7.89
#